data_AF-A0A2G2ACC7-F1
#
_entry.id   AF-A0A2G2ACC7-F1
#
_cell.length_a   1.000
_cell.length_b   1.000
_cell.length_c   1.000
_cell.angle_alpha   90.00
_cell.angle_beta   90.00
_cell.angle_gamma   90.00
#
_symmetry.space_group_name_H-M   'P 1'
#
loop_
_entity.id
_entity.type
_entity.pdbx_description
1 polymer ?
#
loop_
_entity_poly.entity_id
_entity_poly.type
_entity_poly.pdbx_seq_one_letter_code
_entity_poly.pdbx_strand_id
1 'polypeptide(L)' 'MYFIANWKMYGDFKSINSIKNVIKLSKKPKYRKAKIIYCPPYTLLDQFVKITSKTKIYIGAQNCH' A
#
# COMPACT_ATOMS: atom_id res chain seq x y z
N MET A 1 7.25 14.18 -3.18
CA MET A 1 6.02 13.71 -3.81
C MET A 1 5.35 12.71 -2.89
N TYR A 2 4.09 12.96 -2.53
CA TYR A 2 3.26 12.03 -1.79
C TYR A 2 2.31 11.35 -2.77
N PHE A 3 2.28 10.04 -2.76
CA PHE A 3 1.34 9.24 -3.54
C PHE A 3 0.46 8.48 -2.55
N ILE A 4 -0.81 8.84 -2.51
CA ILE A 4 -1.78 8.29 -1.55
C ILE A 4 -2.81 7.51 -2.37
N ALA A 5 -2.79 6.19 -2.24
CA ALA A 5 -3.73 5.30 -2.89
C ALA A 5 -4.83 4.91 -1.90
N ASN A 6 -6.03 5.46 -2.08
CA ASN A 6 -7.23 5.01 -1.37
C ASN A 6 -7.95 3.97 -2.22
N TRP A 7 -7.99 2.72 -1.76
CA TRP A 7 -8.60 1.61 -2.50
C TRP A 7 -10.12 1.52 -2.34
N LYS A 8 -10.74 2.34 -1.47
CA LYS A 8 -12.18 2.21 -1.14
C LYS A 8 -12.53 0.74 -0.84
N MET A 9 -13.72 0.25 -1.19
CA MET A 9 -14.08 -1.17 -1.09
C MET A 9 -13.54 -2.05 -2.24
N TYR A 10 -12.49 -1.63 -2.94
CA TYR A 10 -11.90 -2.41 -4.03
C TYR A 10 -10.65 -3.15 -3.54
N GLY A 11 -10.69 -4.48 -3.59
CA GLY A 11 -9.56 -5.30 -3.19
C GLY A 11 -10.01 -6.67 -2.72
N ASP A 12 -9.54 -7.71 -3.40
CA ASP A 12 -9.72 -9.09 -3.00
C ASP A 12 -8.34 -9.71 -2.75
N PHE A 13 -8.26 -10.97 -2.31
CA PHE A 13 -6.95 -11.63 -2.07
C PHE A 13 -6.04 -11.59 -3.31
N LYS A 14 -6.62 -11.59 -4.53
CA LYS A 14 -5.87 -11.44 -5.79
C LYS A 14 -5.17 -10.07 -5.93
N SER A 15 -5.70 -9.02 -5.29
CA SER A 15 -5.13 -7.67 -5.32
C SER A 15 -3.81 -7.56 -4.54
N ILE A 16 -3.46 -8.56 -3.72
CA ILE A 16 -2.16 -8.66 -3.06
C ILE A 16 -1.01 -8.74 -4.08
N ASN A 17 -1.22 -9.38 -5.24
CA ASN A 17 -0.18 -9.44 -6.26
C ASN A 17 0.12 -8.05 -6.85
N SER A 18 -0.89 -7.19 -6.95
CA SER A 18 -0.71 -5.81 -7.39
C SER A 18 0.18 -5.02 -6.42
N ILE A 19 0.08 -5.23 -5.10
CA ILE A 19 0.95 -4.51 -4.16
C ILE A 19 2.41 -4.96 -4.23
N LYS A 20 2.67 -6.24 -4.54
CA LYS A 20 4.06 -6.72 -4.78
C LYS A 20 4.71 -5.98 -5.95
N ASN A 21 3.94 -5.72 -7.02
CA ASN A 21 4.42 -4.92 -8.15
C ASN A 21 4.72 -3.48 -7.75
N VAL A 22 3.85 -2.87 -6.92
CA VAL A 22 4.05 -1.52 -6.38
C VAL A 22 5.29 -1.45 -5.49
N ILE A 23 5.54 -2.46 -4.65
CA ILE A 23 6.76 -2.56 -3.83
C ILE A 23 8.00 -2.59 -4.73
N LYS A 24 7.98 -3.38 -5.81
CA LYS A 24 9.08 -3.44 -6.78
C LYS A 24 9.29 -2.09 -7.47
N LEU A 25 8.22 -1.38 -7.80
CA LEU A 25 8.27 -0.02 -8.38
C LEU A 25 8.83 1.01 -7.40
N SER A 26 8.41 0.97 -6.13
CA SER A 26 8.87 1.86 -5.06
C SER A 26 10.40 1.83 -4.87
N LYS A 27 11.02 0.67 -5.11
CA LYS A 27 12.48 0.49 -5.02
C LYS A 27 13.26 1.12 -6.19
N LYS A 28 12.61 1.48 -7.30
CA LYS A 28 13.30 2.10 -8.44
C LYS A 28 13.84 3.49 -8.05
N PRO A 29 15.01 3.89 -8.55
CA PRO A 29 15.65 5.16 -8.18
C PRO A 29 14.75 6.38 -8.44
N LYS A 30 13.96 6.35 -9.53
CA LYS A 30 12.97 7.38 -9.87
C LYS A 30 11.95 7.65 -8.76
N TYR A 31 11.58 6.63 -7.99
CA TYR A 31 10.55 6.71 -6.94
C TYR A 31 11.12 6.64 -5.52
N ARG A 32 12.46 6.61 -5.37
CA ARG A 32 13.13 6.47 -4.07
C ARG A 32 12.83 7.62 -3.09
N LYS A 33 12.53 8.81 -3.62
CA LYS A 33 12.11 10.00 -2.84
C LYS A 33 10.59 10.13 -2.70
N ALA A 34 9.81 9.28 -3.34
CA ALA A 34 8.35 9.31 -3.24
C ALA A 34 7.91 8.64 -1.93
N LYS A 35 7.02 9.31 -1.19
CA LYS A 35 6.35 8.72 -0.03
C LYS A 35 5.04 8.11 -0.52
N ILE A 36 4.95 6.80 -0.44
CA ILE A 36 3.80 6.02 -0.92
C ILE A 36 3.00 5.59 0.31
N ILE A 37 1.71 5.95 0.32
CA ILE A 37 0.76 5.62 1.39
C ILE A 37 -0.40 4.85 0.76
N TYR A 38 -0.74 3.70 1.32
CA TYR A 38 -1.86 2.88 0.89
C TYR A 38 -2.92 2.81 1.98
N CYS A 39 -4.18 3.07 1.61
CA CYS A 39 -5.34 2.92 2.49
C CYS A 39 -6.23 1.78 2.00
N PRO A 40 -5.89 0.51 2.29
CA PRO A 40 -6.71 -0.64 1.92
C PRO A 40 -8.01 -0.72 2.74
N PRO A 41 -9.00 -1.50 2.31
CA PRO A 41 -10.17 -1.80 3.13
C PRO A 41 -9.76 -2.49 4.44
N TYR A 42 -10.53 -2.28 5.50
CA TYR A 42 -10.20 -2.76 6.85
C TYR A 42 -9.92 -4.27 6.92
N THR A 43 -10.67 -5.06 6.16
CA THR A 43 -10.52 -6.53 6.08
C THR A 43 -9.15 -6.98 5.57
N LEU A 44 -8.47 -6.15 4.77
CA LEU A 44 -7.15 -6.44 4.19
C LEU A 44 -6.02 -5.69 4.91
N LEU A 45 -6.32 -4.85 5.90
CA LEU A 45 -5.36 -3.96 6.54
C LEU A 45 -4.19 -4.75 7.17
N ASP A 46 -4.49 -5.79 7.94
CA ASP A 46 -3.48 -6.64 8.59
C ASP A 46 -2.53 -7.31 7.57
N GLN A 47 -3.09 -7.86 6.49
CA GLN A 47 -2.30 -8.49 5.44
C GLN A 47 -1.38 -7.48 4.74
N PHE A 48 -1.91 -6.29 4.46
CA PHE A 48 -1.15 -5.22 3.83
C PHE A 48 0.00 -4.77 4.71
N VAL A 49 -0.24 -4.56 6.01
CA VAL A 49 0.80 -4.24 6.99
C VAL A 49 1.89 -5.32 7.01
N LYS A 50 1.51 -6.60 7.05
CA LYS A 50 2.47 -7.72 7.02
C LYS A 50 3.35 -7.69 5.77
N ILE A 51 2.75 -7.48 4.59
CA ILE A 51 3.46 -7.46 3.30
C ILE A 51 4.36 -6.22 3.17
N THR A 52 3.89 -5.04 3.62
CA THR A 52 4.63 -3.78 3.45
C THR A 52 5.59 -3.48 4.60
N SER A 53 5.57 -4.25 5.69
CA SER A 53 6.42 -4.08 6.88
C SER A 53 7.92 -3.90 6.57
N LYS A 54 8.43 -4.59 5.55
CA LYS A 54 9.84 -4.54 5.12
C LYS A 54 10.09 -3.55 3.98
N THR A 55 9.19 -2.61 3.75
CA THR A 55 9.21 -1.68 2.60
C THR A 55 9.05 -0.23 3.05
N LYS A 56 9.29 0.72 2.14
CA LYS A 56 9.11 2.15 2.40
C LYS A 56 7.66 2.63 2.14
N ILE A 57 6.73 1.69 2.04
CA ILE A 57 5.31 1.97 1.83
C ILE A 57 4.62 2.05 3.19
N TYR A 58 3.91 3.13 3.42
CA TYR A 58 3.11 3.33 4.62
C TYR A 58 1.69 2.82 4.39
N ILE A 59 1.06 2.31 5.45
CA ILE A 59 -0.34 1.87 5.45
C ILE A 59 -1.16 2.84 6.31
N GLY A 60 -2.31 3.28 5.80
CA GLY A 60 -3.30 4.06 6.54
C GLY A 60 -4.65 3.35 6.58
N ALA A 61 -5.51 3.74 7.51
CA ALA A 61 -6.91 3.31 7.53
C ALA A 61 -7.76 4.25 6.66
N GLN A 62 -8.89 3.74 6.13
CA GLN A 62 -9.85 4.56 5.41
C GLN A 62 -10.77 5.38 6.34
N ASN A 63 -10.94 4.92 7.59
CA ASN A 63 -11.75 5.59 8.61
C ASN A 63 -11.17 5.31 10.01
N CYS A 64 -11.49 6.17 10.98
CA CYS A 64 -11.14 6.04 12.40
C CYS A 64 -12.34 6.53 13.24
N HIS A 65 -12.55 5.94 14.42
CA HIS A 65 -13.62 6.34 15.35
C HIS A 65 -13.04 7.18 16.48
#